data_AF-A0A6P0SS49-F1
#
_entry.id   AF-A0A6P0SS49-F1
#
_cell.length_a   1.000
_cell.length_b   1.000
_cell.length_c   1.000
_cell.angle_alpha   90.00
_cell.angle_beta   90.00
_cell.angle_gamma   90.00
#
_symmetry.space_group_name_H-M   'P 1'
#
loop_
_entity.id
_entity.type
_entity.pdbx_description
1 polymer ?
#
loop_
_entity_poly.entity_id
_entity_poly.type
_entity_poly.pdbx_seq_one_letter_code
_entity_poly.pdbx_strand_id
1 'polypeptide(L)'
;GSVNLQNQLDQLGGEGRAILASSTDYSFSQLDKQLSIYTQYLVEGIETGDADLNRDRVISLDELHEYIEKRIRETFPDMKPKIYTDQEGSKIHIANAPRNYSPVSDTPLVTPEGINASPQADSLITRTLPNKLLSKLVIIMAIVVILVSIGVPYLEKEFLYCKYIYIKSEEGELDANEQVYNRDSEFNRRCQLFKYLF
;
A
#
# COMPACT_ATOMS: atom_id res chain seq x y z
N GLY A 1 3.50 16.45 -1.67
CA GLY A 1 2.83 16.70 -2.95
C GLY A 1 1.43 16.12 -2.89
N SER A 2 0.41 16.86 -3.31
CA SER A 2 -0.97 16.36 -3.39
C SER A 2 -1.08 15.47 -4.64
N VAL A 3 -1.45 14.21 -4.46
CA VAL A 3 -1.69 13.28 -5.57
C VAL A 3 -3.07 13.60 -6.15
N ASN A 4 -3.12 14.05 -7.40
CA ASN A 4 -4.39 14.25 -8.12
C ASN A 4 -4.88 12.90 -8.65
N LEU A 5 -5.73 12.23 -7.86
CA LEU A 5 -6.25 10.89 -8.15
C LEU A 5 -7.25 10.87 -9.31
N GLN A 6 -7.83 12.02 -9.69
CA GLN A 6 -8.78 12.11 -10.80
C GLN A 6 -8.10 11.79 -12.14
N ASN A 7 -6.92 12.36 -12.38
CA ASN A 7 -6.14 12.15 -13.61
C ASN A 7 -5.51 10.75 -13.69
N GLN A 8 -5.51 9.99 -12.59
CA GLN A 8 -4.97 8.62 -12.56
C GLN A 8 -6.01 7.55 -12.90
N LEU A 9 -7.32 7.84 -12.80
CA LEU A 9 -8.33 6.86 -13.24
C LEU A 9 -8.20 6.52 -14.73
N ASP A 10 -7.93 7.54 -15.55
CA ASP A 10 -7.68 7.36 -16.99
C ASP A 10 -6.43 6.49 -17.23
N GLN A 11 -5.44 6.54 -16.33
CA GLN A 11 -4.23 5.73 -16.41
C GLN A 11 -4.44 4.29 -15.91
N LEU A 12 -5.48 4.04 -15.10
CA LEU A 12 -5.71 2.73 -14.49
C LEU A 12 -6.41 1.75 -15.45
N GLY A 13 -6.95 2.15 -16.61
CA GLY A 13 -7.55 1.23 -17.61
C GLY A 13 -9.07 1.38 -17.76
N GLY A 14 -9.89 0.33 -17.91
CA GLY A 14 -11.30 0.38 -18.37
C GLY A 14 -12.45 0.95 -17.51
N GLU A 15 -13.67 0.69 -17.98
CA GLU A 15 -14.94 1.21 -17.44
C GLU A 15 -15.42 0.44 -16.18
N GLY A 16 -16.27 1.07 -15.37
CA GLY A 16 -16.94 0.41 -14.24
C GLY A 16 -16.07 0.29 -13.00
N ARG A 17 -15.34 1.36 -12.64
CA ARG A 17 -14.40 1.34 -11.51
C ARG A 17 -14.51 2.58 -10.66
N ALA A 18 -14.18 2.38 -9.39
CA ALA A 18 -14.19 3.44 -8.42
C ALA A 18 -13.09 3.28 -7.36
N ILE A 19 -12.63 4.42 -6.87
CA ILE A 19 -11.66 4.55 -5.79
C ILE A 19 -12.36 5.31 -4.67
N LEU A 20 -12.42 4.70 -3.50
CA LEU A 20 -12.89 5.31 -2.27
C LEU A 20 -11.68 5.70 -1.41
N ALA A 21 -11.58 6.97 -1.05
CA ALA A 21 -10.54 7.51 -0.19
C ALA A 21 -11.17 8.05 1.09
N SER A 22 -10.68 7.59 2.26
CA SER A 22 -11.24 7.94 3.56
C SER A 22 -10.99 9.39 3.97
N SER A 23 -9.82 9.95 3.66
CA SER A 23 -9.51 11.36 3.89
C SER A 23 -8.48 11.85 2.88
N THR A 24 -8.54 13.13 2.53
CA THR A 24 -7.49 13.81 1.75
C THR A 24 -6.29 14.22 2.61
N ASP A 25 -6.48 14.37 3.92
CA ASP A 25 -5.46 14.77 4.88
C ASP A 25 -5.46 13.80 6.06
N TYR A 26 -4.28 13.24 6.38
CA TYR A 26 -3.98 12.29 7.48
C TYR A 26 -5.16 11.41 7.92
N SER A 27 -5.21 10.17 7.42
CA SER A 27 -6.14 9.16 7.90
C SER A 27 -5.95 8.94 9.41
N PHE A 28 -6.80 9.57 10.22
CA PHE A 28 -6.77 9.42 11.66
C PHE A 28 -7.31 8.02 12.00
N SER A 29 -6.42 7.04 12.07
CA SER A 29 -6.70 5.81 12.80
C SER A 29 -6.73 6.19 14.28
N GLN A 30 -7.92 6.26 14.88
CA GLN A 30 -8.03 6.23 16.33
C GLN A 30 -7.39 4.90 16.76
N LEU A 31 -6.19 4.95 17.35
CA LEU A 31 -5.44 3.76 17.76
C LEU A 31 -6.24 2.81 18.67
N ASP A 32 -7.29 3.33 19.33
CA ASP A 32 -8.16 2.60 20.26
C ASP A 32 -9.44 2.01 19.62
N LYS A 33 -9.71 2.27 18.33
CA LYS A 33 -10.84 1.67 17.61
C LYS A 33 -10.34 0.58 16.67
N GLN A 34 -11.04 -0.56 16.63
CA GLN A 34 -10.71 -1.67 15.71
C GLN A 34 -10.85 -1.29 14.23
N LEU A 35 -11.65 -0.26 13.90
CA LEU A 35 -11.91 0.20 12.54
C LEU A 35 -11.64 1.70 12.39
N SER A 36 -11.22 2.11 11.19
CA SER A 36 -11.19 3.53 10.82
C SER A 36 -12.61 4.11 10.81
N ILE A 37 -12.77 5.40 11.08
CA ILE A 37 -14.09 6.07 11.07
C ILE A 37 -14.82 5.85 9.73
N TYR A 38 -14.08 5.93 8.62
CA TYR A 38 -14.65 5.67 7.29
C TYR A 38 -15.18 4.24 7.18
N THR A 39 -14.38 3.26 7.58
CA THR A 39 -14.77 1.84 7.54
C THR A 39 -15.93 1.56 8.49
N GLN A 40 -15.99 2.24 9.64
CA GLN A 40 -17.10 2.12 10.59
C GLN A 40 -18.43 2.50 9.93
N TYR A 41 -18.51 3.68 9.30
CA TYR A 41 -19.75 4.11 8.63
C TYR A 41 -20.04 3.33 7.35
N LEU A 42 -19.02 2.82 6.66
CA LEU A 42 -19.20 1.92 5.53
C LEU A 42 -19.93 0.64 5.94
N VAL A 43 -19.46 0.00 7.02
CA VAL A 43 -20.10 -1.21 7.56
C VAL A 43 -21.50 -0.90 8.06
N GLU A 44 -21.66 0.18 8.85
CA GLU A 44 -22.95 0.60 9.39
C GLU A 44 -23.99 0.79 8.27
N GLY A 45 -23.68 1.54 7.22
CA GLY A 45 -24.63 1.82 6.13
C GLY A 45 -25.09 0.56 5.38
N ILE A 46 -24.22 -0.44 5.25
CA ILE A 46 -24.55 -1.74 4.64
C ILE A 46 -25.40 -2.59 5.59
N GLU A 47 -25.00 -2.69 6.87
CA GLU A 47 -25.67 -3.55 7.86
C GLU A 47 -27.06 -3.04 8.21
N THR A 48 -27.23 -1.72 8.36
CA THR A 48 -28.53 -1.13 8.69
C THR A 48 -29.41 -0.95 7.46
N GLY A 49 -28.81 -0.81 6.27
CA GLY A 49 -29.52 -0.41 5.06
C GLY A 49 -29.74 1.09 4.92
N ASP A 50 -29.25 1.91 5.86
CA ASP A 50 -29.46 3.36 5.82
C ASP A 50 -28.72 4.04 4.64
N ALA A 51 -27.80 3.32 4.01
CA ALA A 51 -27.16 3.74 2.76
C ALA A 51 -28.05 3.56 1.52
N ASP A 52 -29.23 2.94 1.59
CA ASP A 52 -30.22 2.94 0.51
C ASP A 52 -31.02 4.25 0.55
N LEU A 53 -30.48 5.28 -0.11
CA LEU A 53 -31.01 6.64 -0.04
C LEU A 53 -32.23 6.82 -0.93
N ASN A 54 -32.28 6.12 -2.06
CA ASN A 54 -33.37 6.20 -3.03
C ASN A 54 -34.54 5.23 -2.73
N ARG A 55 -34.34 4.27 -1.82
CA ARG A 55 -35.30 3.24 -1.35
C ARG A 55 -35.69 2.20 -2.40
N ASP A 56 -34.80 1.90 -3.34
CA ASP A 56 -34.97 0.85 -4.34
C ASP A 56 -34.53 -0.54 -3.85
N ARG A 57 -34.02 -0.62 -2.60
CA ARG A 57 -33.51 -1.82 -1.91
C ARG A 57 -32.17 -2.30 -2.43
N VAL A 58 -31.45 -1.46 -3.17
CA VAL A 58 -30.07 -1.67 -3.57
C VAL A 58 -29.25 -0.54 -2.98
N ILE A 59 -28.08 -0.88 -2.45
CA ILE A 59 -27.10 0.11 -2.01
C ILE A 59 -26.09 0.22 -3.14
N SER A 60 -26.20 1.29 -3.92
CA SER A 60 -25.20 1.64 -4.93
C SER A 60 -23.99 2.33 -4.31
N LEU A 61 -22.88 2.36 -5.05
CA LEU A 61 -21.62 2.88 -4.53
C LEU A 61 -21.68 4.38 -4.21
N ASP A 62 -22.34 5.17 -5.05
CA ASP A 62 -22.56 6.60 -4.82
C ASP A 62 -23.44 6.86 -3.60
N GLU A 63 -24.53 6.10 -3.42
CA GLU A 63 -25.37 6.20 -2.21
C GLU A 63 -24.60 5.83 -0.94
N LEU A 64 -23.80 4.76 -0.99
CA LEU A 64 -22.94 4.37 0.14
C LEU A 64 -21.91 5.46 0.46
N HIS A 65 -21.30 6.06 -0.56
CA HIS A 65 -20.36 7.17 -0.35
C HIS A 65 -21.06 8.41 0.23
N GLU A 66 -22.23 8.78 -0.28
CA GLU A 66 -23.02 9.91 0.21
C GLU A 66 -23.44 9.71 1.68
N TYR A 67 -23.86 8.49 2.04
CA TYR A 67 -24.16 8.13 3.43
C TYR A 67 -22.96 8.35 4.34
N ILE A 68 -21.79 7.82 3.97
CA ILE A 68 -20.56 7.94 4.75
C ILE A 68 -20.14 9.42 4.86
N GLU A 69 -20.17 10.17 3.76
CA GLU A 69 -19.80 11.58 3.75
C GLU A 69 -20.70 12.40 4.69
N LYS A 70 -22.01 12.14 4.67
CA LYS A 70 -22.96 12.80 5.56
C LYS A 70 -22.67 12.51 7.03
N ARG A 71 -22.47 11.24 7.40
CA ARG A 71 -22.15 10.84 8.78
C ARG A 71 -20.83 11.43 9.26
N ILE A 72 -19.81 11.43 8.42
CA ILE A 72 -18.51 12.02 8.73
C ILE A 72 -18.62 13.54 8.89
N ARG A 73 -19.38 14.23 8.04
CA ARG A 73 -19.58 15.68 8.16
C ARG A 73 -20.24 16.08 9.49
N GLU A 74 -21.13 15.23 10.01
CA GLU A 74 -21.81 15.42 11.29
C GLU A 74 -20.92 15.14 12.51
N THR A 75 -19.97 14.20 12.41
CA THR A 75 -19.20 13.70 13.57
C THR A 75 -17.73 14.10 13.57
N PHE A 76 -17.13 14.26 12.39
CA PHE A 76 -15.72 14.56 12.15
C PHE A 76 -15.57 15.50 10.94
N PRO A 77 -16.01 16.77 11.05
CA PRO A 77 -16.10 17.70 9.91
C PRO A 77 -14.76 18.01 9.21
N ASP A 78 -13.64 17.76 9.89
CA ASP A 78 -12.29 17.94 9.33
C ASP A 78 -11.90 16.82 8.35
N MET A 79 -12.55 15.65 8.42
CA MET A 79 -12.30 14.51 7.54
C MET A 79 -13.12 14.66 6.24
N LYS A 80 -12.42 14.59 5.10
CA LYS A 80 -13.01 14.83 3.77
C LYS A 80 -12.85 13.60 2.89
N PRO A 81 -13.74 12.60 3.02
CA PRO A 81 -13.73 11.44 2.14
C PRO A 81 -13.96 11.86 0.69
N LYS A 82 -13.43 11.06 -0.25
CA LYS A 82 -13.57 11.29 -1.69
C LYS A 82 -13.86 9.99 -2.42
N ILE A 83 -14.76 10.07 -3.39
CA ILE A 83 -14.95 9.06 -4.42
C ILE A 83 -14.33 9.58 -5.73
N TYR A 84 -13.63 8.69 -6.42
CA TYR A 84 -13.14 8.94 -7.77
C TYR A 84 -13.59 7.78 -8.65
N THR A 85 -14.43 8.06 -9.63
CA THR A 85 -15.08 7.02 -10.45
C THR A 85 -15.50 7.59 -11.80
N ASP A 86 -15.73 6.71 -12.77
CA ASP A 86 -16.42 7.02 -14.01
C ASP A 86 -17.95 6.91 -13.83
N GLN A 87 -18.73 7.18 -14.89
CA GLN A 87 -20.19 7.13 -14.79
C GLN A 87 -20.74 5.74 -14.46
N GLU A 88 -20.03 4.68 -14.88
CA GLU A 88 -20.45 3.30 -14.63
C GLU A 88 -20.09 2.84 -13.21
N GLY A 89 -18.95 3.27 -12.69
CA GLY A 89 -18.46 2.88 -11.37
C GLY A 89 -19.30 3.46 -10.22
N SER A 90 -19.93 4.62 -10.39
CA SER A 90 -20.91 5.13 -9.42
C SER A 90 -22.08 4.17 -9.20
N LYS A 91 -22.52 3.47 -10.25
CA LYS A 91 -23.70 2.61 -10.23
C LYS A 91 -23.40 1.17 -9.83
N ILE A 92 -22.19 0.88 -9.35
CA ILE A 92 -21.85 -0.46 -8.88
C ILE A 92 -22.76 -0.81 -7.70
N HIS A 93 -23.50 -1.91 -7.81
CA HIS A 93 -24.32 -2.43 -6.73
C HIS A 93 -23.41 -3.09 -5.68
N ILE A 94 -23.41 -2.56 -4.46
CA ILE A 94 -22.56 -3.05 -3.36
C ILE A 94 -23.29 -4.10 -2.54
N ALA A 95 -24.55 -3.85 -2.22
CA ALA A 95 -25.39 -4.74 -1.41
C ALA A 95 -26.87 -4.54 -1.70
N ASN A 96 -27.71 -5.49 -1.26
CA ASN A 96 -29.14 -5.25 -1.14
C ASN A 96 -29.44 -4.71 0.25
N ALA A 97 -30.32 -3.71 0.34
CA ALA A 97 -30.78 -3.20 1.62
C ALA A 97 -31.61 -4.28 2.37
N PRO A 98 -31.46 -4.42 3.70
CA PRO A 98 -32.27 -5.35 4.50
C PRO A 98 -33.78 -5.11 4.34
N ARG A 99 -34.54 -6.20 4.14
CA ARG A 99 -35.96 -6.16 3.73
C ARG A 99 -36.95 -5.71 4.82
N ASN A 100 -36.50 -5.53 6.06
CA ASN A 100 -37.28 -5.04 7.19
C ASN A 100 -36.32 -4.75 8.36
N TYR A 101 -36.34 -3.53 8.88
CA TYR A 101 -35.82 -3.26 10.21
C TYR A 101 -36.78 -3.88 11.22
N SER A 102 -36.63 -5.17 11.49
CA SER A 102 -36.87 -5.62 12.85
C SER A 102 -35.63 -5.20 13.63
N PRO A 103 -35.76 -4.44 14.74
CA PRO A 103 -34.64 -4.28 15.65
C PRO A 103 -34.09 -5.69 15.88
N VAL A 104 -32.81 -5.90 15.61
CA VAL A 104 -32.16 -7.17 15.87
C VAL A 104 -32.44 -7.45 17.34
N SER A 105 -33.36 -8.38 17.61
CA SER A 105 -33.53 -8.96 18.94
C SER A 105 -32.13 -9.41 19.33
N ASP A 106 -31.64 -8.98 20.49
CA ASP A 106 -30.31 -9.26 21.06
C ASP A 106 -29.95 -10.76 21.15
N THR A 107 -30.77 -11.65 20.59
CA THR A 107 -30.33 -12.93 20.06
C THR A 107 -29.04 -12.76 19.26
N PRO A 108 -27.92 -13.30 19.75
CA PRO A 108 -26.69 -13.37 18.99
C PRO A 108 -27.00 -14.05 17.65
N LEU A 109 -26.60 -13.43 16.54
CA LEU A 109 -26.60 -14.04 15.20
C LEU A 109 -25.75 -15.32 15.12
N VAL A 110 -25.05 -15.64 16.20
CA VAL A 110 -24.24 -16.83 16.37
C VAL A 110 -24.97 -17.77 17.32
N THR A 111 -25.51 -18.87 16.79
CA THR A 111 -25.99 -19.96 17.65
C THR A 111 -24.80 -20.53 18.44
N PRO A 112 -25.01 -21.17 19.60
CA PRO A 112 -23.94 -21.88 20.30
C PRO A 112 -23.19 -22.86 19.37
N GLU A 113 -23.87 -23.41 18.36
CA GLU A 113 -23.19 -24.21 17.32
C GLU A 113 -22.26 -23.38 16.42
N GLY A 114 -22.65 -22.16 16.02
CA GLY A 114 -21.80 -21.25 15.25
C GLY A 114 -20.54 -20.80 16.00
N ILE A 115 -20.65 -20.59 17.32
CA ILE A 115 -19.49 -20.27 18.18
C ILE A 115 -18.55 -21.50 18.28
N ASN A 116 -19.11 -22.71 18.36
CA ASN A 116 -18.34 -23.96 18.44
C ASN A 116 -17.76 -24.41 17.08
N ALA A 117 -18.32 -23.94 15.97
CA ALA A 117 -17.84 -24.19 14.61
C ALA A 117 -16.70 -23.25 14.19
N SER A 118 -16.62 -22.04 14.77
CA SER A 118 -15.55 -21.06 14.49
C SER A 118 -14.13 -21.60 14.78
N PRO A 119 -13.86 -22.28 15.92
CA PRO A 119 -12.57 -22.92 16.17
C PRO A 119 -12.23 -24.03 15.16
N GLN A 120 -13.24 -24.72 14.62
CA GLN A 120 -13.05 -25.80 13.65
C GLN A 120 -12.78 -25.24 12.25
N ALA A 121 -13.46 -24.17 11.85
CA ALA A 121 -13.19 -23.45 10.61
C ALA A 121 -11.77 -22.83 10.60
N ASP A 122 -11.34 -22.24 11.72
CA ASP A 122 -9.97 -21.73 11.87
C ASP A 122 -8.92 -22.85 11.71
N SER A 123 -9.18 -24.05 12.24
CA SER A 123 -8.27 -25.19 12.08
C SER A 123 -8.16 -25.70 10.64
N LEU A 124 -9.22 -25.53 9.84
CA LEU A 124 -9.29 -25.95 8.44
C LEU A 124 -8.72 -24.90 7.48
N ILE A 125 -8.92 -23.61 7.77
CA ILE A 125 -8.32 -22.50 7.01
C ILE A 125 -6.80 -22.48 7.21
N THR A 126 -6.33 -22.78 8.43
CA THR A 126 -4.88 -22.89 8.70
C THR A 126 -4.22 -24.09 7.98
N ARG A 127 -5.00 -25.10 7.56
CA ARG A 127 -4.49 -26.28 6.84
C ARG A 127 -4.52 -26.15 5.32
N THR A 128 -5.26 -25.19 4.75
CA THR A 128 -5.55 -25.13 3.30
C THR A 128 -5.03 -23.89 2.60
N LEU A 129 -4.54 -22.86 3.29
CA LEU A 129 -3.60 -21.95 2.64
C LEU A 129 -2.26 -22.68 2.53
N PRO A 130 -1.74 -22.96 1.31
CA PRO A 130 -0.33 -23.19 1.18
C PRO A 130 0.30 -21.89 1.65
N ASN A 131 0.90 -21.92 2.85
CA ASN A 131 1.89 -20.93 3.22
C ASN A 131 2.85 -20.91 2.03
N LYS A 132 2.78 -19.89 1.18
CA LYS A 132 3.88 -19.59 0.27
C LYS A 132 5.03 -19.22 1.19
N LEU A 133 5.69 -20.27 1.67
CA LEU A 133 6.95 -20.29 2.37
C LEU A 133 8.01 -19.86 1.37
N LEU A 134 7.92 -18.62 0.88
CA LEU A 134 9.14 -17.83 0.81
C LEU A 134 9.51 -17.65 2.27
N SER A 135 10.25 -18.62 2.80
CA SER A 135 10.71 -18.57 4.18
C SER A 135 11.35 -17.19 4.38
N LYS A 136 11.25 -16.60 5.57
CA LYS A 136 11.90 -15.31 5.83
C LYS A 136 13.39 -15.35 5.40
N LEU A 137 14.01 -16.52 5.47
CA LEU A 137 15.35 -16.80 4.96
C LEU A 137 15.45 -16.73 3.42
N VAL A 138 14.47 -17.19 2.63
CA VAL A 138 14.48 -17.04 1.15
C VAL A 138 14.45 -15.56 0.74
N ILE A 139 13.63 -14.73 1.39
CA ILE A 139 13.58 -13.29 1.11
C ILE A 139 14.91 -12.62 1.50
N ILE A 140 15.45 -12.96 2.68
CA ILE A 140 16.75 -12.45 3.13
C ILE A 140 17.87 -12.88 2.17
N MET A 141 17.90 -14.14 1.73
CA MET A 141 18.90 -14.65 0.79
C MET A 141 18.78 -13.96 -0.58
N ALA A 142 17.56 -13.68 -1.07
CA ALA A 142 17.37 -12.93 -2.31
C ALA A 142 17.92 -11.49 -2.21
N ILE A 143 17.67 -10.79 -1.09
CA ILE A 143 18.21 -9.44 -0.85
C ILE A 143 19.74 -9.46 -0.78
N VAL A 144 20.32 -10.44 -0.06
CA VAL A 144 21.79 -10.59 0.04
C VAL A 144 22.40 -10.88 -1.33
N VAL A 145 21.80 -11.77 -2.13
CA VAL A 145 22.27 -12.05 -3.50
C VAL A 145 22.23 -10.79 -4.36
N ILE A 146 21.16 -10.00 -4.30
CA ILE A 146 21.07 -8.73 -5.04
C ILE A 146 22.17 -7.75 -4.60
N LEU A 147 22.38 -7.60 -3.29
CA LEU A 147 23.43 -6.71 -2.76
C LEU A 147 24.84 -7.18 -3.14
N VAL A 148 25.11 -8.49 -3.17
CA VAL A 148 26.40 -9.04 -3.60
C VAL A 148 26.57 -8.89 -5.12
N SER A 149 25.55 -9.22 -5.91
CA SER A 149 25.59 -9.10 -7.38
C SER A 149 25.72 -7.66 -7.87
N ILE A 150 25.22 -6.67 -7.13
CA ILE A 150 25.40 -5.24 -7.46
C ILE A 150 26.66 -4.67 -6.80
N GLY A 151 26.94 -5.07 -5.55
CA GLY A 151 28.07 -4.54 -4.77
C GLY A 151 29.43 -5.00 -5.27
N VAL A 152 29.58 -6.26 -5.69
CA VAL A 152 30.83 -6.80 -6.24
C VAL A 152 31.28 -6.07 -7.52
N PRO A 153 30.45 -5.90 -8.56
CA PRO A 153 30.87 -5.18 -9.77
C PRO A 153 31.03 -3.67 -9.53
N TYR A 154 30.34 -3.09 -8.54
CA TYR A 154 30.57 -1.69 -8.16
C TYR A 154 31.96 -1.52 -7.53
N LEU A 155 32.35 -2.42 -6.62
CA LEU A 155 33.68 -2.42 -6.01
C LEU A 155 34.78 -2.73 -7.02
N GLU A 156 34.55 -3.68 -7.93
CA GLU A 156 35.52 -4.06 -8.97
C GLU A 156 35.77 -2.90 -9.94
N LYS A 157 34.72 -2.16 -10.33
CA LYS A 157 34.86 -0.95 -11.15
C LYS A 157 35.63 0.15 -10.42
N GLU A 158 35.30 0.45 -9.16
CA GLU A 158 36.06 1.44 -8.38
C GLU A 158 37.52 1.01 -8.20
N PHE A 159 37.78 -0.27 -7.92
CA PHE A 159 39.13 -0.82 -7.79
C PHE A 159 39.93 -0.70 -9.09
N LEU A 160 39.35 -1.10 -10.23
CA LEU A 160 40.01 -1.01 -11.53
C LEU A 160 40.30 0.45 -11.92
N TYR A 161 39.38 1.36 -11.57
CA TYR A 161 39.52 2.78 -11.83
C TYR A 161 40.59 3.45 -10.93
N CYS A 162 40.61 3.11 -9.64
CA CYS A 162 41.71 3.52 -8.75
C CYS A 162 43.06 2.99 -9.25
N LYS A 163 43.14 1.72 -9.70
CA LYS A 163 44.36 1.12 -10.28
C LYS A 163 44.83 1.90 -11.50
N TYR A 164 43.90 2.21 -12.41
CA TYR A 164 44.18 2.94 -13.65
C TYR A 164 44.73 4.34 -13.35
N ILE A 165 44.09 5.08 -12.44
CA ILE A 165 44.55 6.42 -12.03
C ILE A 165 45.93 6.36 -11.38
N TYR A 166 46.21 5.39 -10.50
CA TYR A 166 47.54 5.26 -9.87
C TYR A 166 48.64 5.00 -10.91
N ILE A 167 48.45 4.05 -11.82
CA ILE A 167 49.44 3.72 -12.86
C ILE A 167 49.65 4.91 -13.80
N LYS A 168 48.57 5.54 -14.29
CA LYS A 168 48.67 6.67 -15.23
C LYS A 168 49.16 7.95 -14.59
N SER A 169 48.94 8.14 -13.28
CA SER A 169 49.53 9.24 -12.53
C SER A 169 51.05 9.11 -12.39
N GLU A 170 51.59 7.89 -12.30
CA GLU A 170 53.04 7.66 -12.30
C GLU A 170 53.65 7.84 -13.70
N GLU A 171 52.91 7.46 -14.75
CA GLU A 171 53.32 7.65 -16.15
C GLU A 171 53.14 9.09 -16.67
N GLY A 172 52.40 9.94 -15.95
CA GLY A 172 52.13 11.34 -16.33
C GLY A 172 51.08 11.53 -17.44
N GLU A 173 50.25 10.51 -17.70
CA GLU A 173 49.28 10.46 -18.81
C GLU A 173 47.83 10.37 -18.31
N LEU A 174 47.33 11.40 -17.62
CA LEU A 174 45.90 11.49 -17.24
C LEU A 174 45.16 12.51 -18.11
N ASP A 175 44.00 12.13 -18.63
CA ASP A 175 43.14 13.07 -19.39
C ASP A 175 42.34 14.01 -18.45
N ALA A 176 41.66 15.00 -19.04
CA ALA A 176 40.97 16.05 -18.28
C ALA A 176 39.88 15.53 -17.33
N ASN A 177 39.15 14.47 -17.69
CA ASN A 177 38.10 13.92 -16.84
C ASN A 177 38.70 13.15 -15.65
N GLU A 178 39.74 12.35 -15.90
CA GLU A 178 40.50 11.62 -14.89
C GLU A 178 41.16 12.59 -13.91
N GLN A 179 41.69 13.71 -14.38
CA GLN A 179 42.27 14.74 -13.52
C GLN A 179 41.24 15.43 -12.61
N VAL A 180 40.00 15.57 -13.06
CA VAL A 180 38.89 16.12 -12.27
C VAL A 180 38.51 15.13 -11.16
N TYR A 181 38.34 13.85 -11.51
CA TYR A 181 38.03 12.80 -10.52
C TYR A 181 39.19 12.54 -9.54
N ASN A 182 40.44 12.57 -10.00
CA ASN A 182 41.64 12.45 -9.15
C ASN A 182 41.80 13.64 -8.18
N ARG A 183 41.12 14.77 -8.41
CA ARG A 183 41.09 15.90 -7.46
C ARG A 183 39.95 15.84 -6.45
N ASP A 184 39.02 14.90 -6.61
CA ASP A 184 37.97 14.67 -5.62
C ASP A 184 38.58 14.00 -4.37
N SER A 185 38.52 14.73 -3.25
CA SER A 185 39.08 14.29 -1.96
C SER A 185 38.39 13.04 -1.40
N GLU A 186 37.10 12.86 -1.67
CA GLU A 186 36.33 11.70 -1.18
C GLU A 186 36.63 10.47 -2.03
N PHE A 187 36.77 10.65 -3.33
CA PHE A 187 37.27 9.61 -4.23
C PHE A 187 38.69 9.16 -3.85
N ASN A 188 39.62 10.10 -3.65
CA ASN A 188 40.99 9.78 -3.23
C ASN A 188 41.07 9.05 -1.90
N ARG A 189 40.24 9.44 -0.92
CA ARG A 189 40.16 8.75 0.37
C ARG A 189 39.73 7.28 0.21
N ARG A 190 38.83 6.99 -0.73
CA ARG A 190 38.42 5.61 -1.06
C ARG A 190 39.54 4.85 -1.77
N CYS A 191 40.20 5.45 -2.77
CA CYS A 191 41.33 4.81 -3.45
C CYS A 191 42.52 4.53 -2.52
N GLN A 192 42.74 5.33 -1.48
CA GLN A 192 43.79 5.06 -0.47
C GLN A 192 43.59 3.73 0.25
N LEU A 193 42.35 3.24 0.41
CA LEU A 193 42.07 1.94 1.00
C LEU A 193 42.54 0.79 0.09
N PHE A 194 42.60 1.02 -1.21
CA PHE A 194 43.08 0.05 -2.20
C PHE A 194 44.57 0.19 -2.52
N LYS A 195 45.26 1.23 -2.01
CA LYS A 195 46.66 1.53 -2.30
C LYS A 195 47.62 0.35 -2.06
N TYR A 196 47.32 -0.50 -1.07
CA TYR A 196 48.16 -1.65 -0.71
C TYR A 196 47.82 -2.95 -1.49
N LEU A 197 46.86 -2.88 -2.42
CA LEU A 197 46.39 -4.00 -3.22
C LEU A 197 46.79 -3.91 -4.70
N PHE A 198 47.48 -2.83 -5.09
CA PHE A 198 47.99 -2.59 -6.44
C PHE A 198 49.51 -2.76 -6.51
#